data_AF-W7JKV6-F1
#
_entry.id   AF-W7JKV6-F1
#
_cell.length_a   1.000
_cell.length_b   1.000
_cell.length_c   1.000
_cell.angle_alpha   90.00
_cell.angle_beta   90.00
_cell.angle_gamma   90.00
#
_symmetry.space_group_name_H-M   'P 1'
#
loop_
_entity.id
_entity.type
_entity.pdbx_description
1 polymer ?
#
loop_
_entity_poly.entity_id
_entity_poly.type
_entity_poly.pdbx_seq_one_letter_code
_entity_poly.pdbx_strand_id
1 'polypeptide(L)'
;MKLLYSKILLFALALNILLTSYYAHNKNKPSITSHHTQTNRSLCECDTQSSNYDKDTGMKSVMQQFDDRTSQRFEEYQERMKEKRQKRKEQRDKNVQEIIEKDKMEGSFAEKIEKGCLRCGCGLGVVAAGVGIIGPIAVKGLENAALLVAAQKGVEAGIAKAIKGLGEIYGLSALSHSYWAVKINGTNFFEPNRLVTIVNEVYLMCEDIQAAKETHFCSAMGSLSEQSTVLPVKTISPMAAGAAGEAGKAAKIAEAAQIDLVNAASYNSYIAIAYSVISILIILLFMIIIYLILRYRRKKKMNKKLQYTKLLNQ
;
A
#
# COMPACT_ATOMS: atom_id res chain seq x y z
N MET A 1 -10.78 0.09 8.79
CA MET A 1 -11.02 -0.07 7.33
C MET A 1 -11.67 1.15 6.65
N LYS A 2 -12.75 1.77 7.18
CA LYS A 2 -13.45 2.89 6.47
C LYS A 2 -12.64 4.19 6.28
N LEU A 3 -11.72 4.52 7.20
CA LEU A 3 -10.94 5.77 7.12
C LEU A 3 -9.87 5.77 6.03
N LEU A 4 -9.23 4.62 5.76
CA LEU A 4 -8.18 4.49 4.73
C LEU A 4 -8.75 4.63 3.32
N TYR A 5 -9.97 4.13 3.09
CA TYR A 5 -10.65 4.24 1.79
C TYR A 5 -10.98 5.71 1.45
N SER A 6 -11.40 6.49 2.45
CA SER A 6 -11.67 7.93 2.26
C SER A 6 -10.41 8.72 1.88
N LYS A 7 -9.25 8.36 2.47
CA LYS A 7 -7.96 9.02 2.18
C LYS A 7 -7.43 8.67 0.79
N ILE A 8 -7.58 7.42 0.35
CA ILE A 8 -7.20 6.98 -1.00
C ILE A 8 -8.11 7.64 -2.06
N LEU A 9 -9.42 7.70 -1.79
CA LEU A 9 -10.38 8.37 -2.66
C LEU A 9 -10.07 9.88 -2.80
N LEU A 10 -9.77 10.56 -1.69
CA LEU A 10 -9.38 11.97 -1.70
C LEU A 10 -8.09 12.22 -2.47
N PHE A 11 -7.12 11.30 -2.39
CA PHE A 11 -5.87 11.40 -3.14
C PHE A 11 -6.07 11.19 -4.65
N ALA A 12 -6.93 10.25 -5.04
CA ALA A 12 -7.32 10.03 -6.44
C ALA A 12 -8.09 11.23 -7.01
N LEU A 13 -8.95 11.86 -6.20
CA LEU A 13 -9.69 13.07 -6.59
C LEU A 13 -8.73 14.25 -6.81
N ALA A 14 -7.78 14.45 -5.90
CA ALA A 14 -6.76 15.50 -6.02
C ALA A 14 -5.88 15.30 -7.26
N LEU A 15 -5.49 14.05 -7.58
CA LEU A 15 -4.72 13.71 -8.77
C LEU A 15 -5.49 13.94 -10.08
N ASN A 16 -6.79 13.60 -10.13
CA ASN A 16 -7.63 13.87 -11.29
C ASN A 16 -7.85 15.38 -11.51
N ILE A 17 -7.95 16.16 -10.43
CA ILE A 17 -8.02 17.63 -10.51
C ILE A 17 -6.69 18.19 -11.06
N LEU A 18 -5.54 17.66 -10.63
CA LEU A 18 -4.23 18.09 -11.13
C LEU A 18 -4.03 17.74 -12.62
N LEU A 19 -4.50 16.56 -13.04
CA LEU A 19 -4.42 16.10 -14.43
C LEU A 19 -5.36 16.89 -15.35
N THR A 20 -6.57 17.23 -14.90
CA THR A 20 -7.51 18.07 -15.65
C THR A 20 -7.05 19.53 -15.72
N SER A 21 -6.44 20.08 -14.66
CA SER A 21 -5.82 21.42 -14.69
C SER A 21 -4.62 21.48 -15.64
N TYR A 22 -3.82 20.41 -15.70
CA TYR A 22 -2.70 20.31 -16.65
C TYR A 22 -3.19 20.27 -18.12
N TYR A 23 -4.30 19.58 -18.39
CA TYR A 23 -4.89 19.52 -19.74
C TYR A 23 -5.57 20.83 -20.14
N ALA A 24 -6.19 21.53 -19.19
CA ALA A 24 -6.83 22.84 -19.41
C ALA A 24 -5.82 23.95 -19.75
N HIS A 25 -4.59 23.87 -19.25
CA HIS A 25 -3.53 24.83 -19.58
C HIS A 25 -2.79 24.56 -20.90
N ASN A 26 -3.20 23.56 -21.69
CA ASN A 26 -2.57 23.21 -22.96
C ASN A 26 -3.39 23.60 -24.20
N LYS A 27 -4.27 24.60 -24.12
CA LYS A 27 -4.96 25.13 -25.30
C LYS A 27 -4.27 26.38 -25.84
N ASN A 28 -3.69 26.18 -27.03
CA ASN A 28 -3.40 27.13 -28.11
C ASN A 28 -4.01 28.53 -27.91
N LYS A 29 -3.15 29.55 -27.94
CA LYS A 29 -3.56 30.96 -28.05
C LYS A 29 -4.42 31.12 -29.32
N PRO A 30 -5.65 31.66 -29.26
CA PRO A 30 -6.26 32.24 -30.44
C PRO A 30 -5.39 33.44 -30.83
N SER A 31 -4.74 33.38 -31.99
CA SER A 31 -4.08 34.56 -32.55
C SER A 31 -5.15 35.60 -32.84
N ILE A 32 -5.15 36.69 -32.07
CA ILE A 32 -5.92 37.89 -32.41
C ILE A 32 -5.24 38.46 -33.66
N THR A 33 -5.84 38.22 -34.83
CA THR A 33 -5.46 38.88 -36.07
C THR A 33 -5.75 40.38 -35.89
N SER A 34 -4.68 41.15 -35.69
CA SER A 34 -4.76 42.61 -35.66
C SER A 34 -5.09 43.11 -37.06
N HIS A 35 -6.32 43.55 -37.30
CA HIS A 35 -6.67 44.31 -38.50
C HIS A 35 -5.93 45.64 -38.45
N HIS A 36 -4.85 45.78 -39.22
CA HIS A 36 -4.26 47.07 -39.48
C HIS A 36 -5.18 47.83 -40.42
N THR A 37 -5.97 48.75 -39.88
CA THR A 37 -6.57 49.82 -40.68
C THR A 37 -5.42 50.71 -41.12
N GLN A 38 -4.99 50.57 -42.37
CA GLN A 38 -4.00 51.44 -42.96
C GLN A 38 -4.66 52.80 -43.17
N THR A 39 -4.46 53.74 -42.25
CA THR A 39 -4.80 55.14 -42.50
C THR A 39 -3.79 55.67 -43.52
N ASN A 40 -4.08 55.48 -44.80
CA ASN A 40 -3.40 56.20 -45.88
C ASN A 40 -3.74 57.68 -45.73
N ARG A 41 -2.99 58.41 -44.90
CA ARG A 41 -2.78 59.85 -45.09
C ARG A 41 -1.83 59.97 -46.26
N SER A 42 -2.37 59.90 -47.48
CA SER A 42 -1.66 60.44 -48.63
C SER A 42 -1.49 61.93 -48.36
N LEU A 43 -0.26 62.36 -48.12
CA LEU A 43 0.08 63.77 -48.16
C LEU A 43 -0.12 64.19 -49.62
N CYS A 44 -1.27 64.79 -49.93
CA CYS A 44 -1.45 65.51 -51.18
C CYS A 44 -0.46 66.67 -51.15
N GLU A 45 0.57 66.59 -51.98
CA GLU A 45 1.47 67.68 -52.27
C GLU A 45 0.66 68.68 -53.12
N CYS A 46 -0.04 69.60 -52.44
CA CYS A 46 -0.60 70.76 -53.12
C CYS A 46 0.56 71.72 -53.36
N ASP A 47 0.89 71.95 -54.64
CA ASP A 47 1.87 72.93 -55.08
C ASP A 47 1.53 74.30 -54.49
N THR A 48 2.12 74.60 -53.34
CA THR A 48 2.00 75.90 -52.71
C THR A 48 2.93 76.80 -53.49
N GLN A 49 2.36 77.72 -54.27
CA GLN A 49 3.10 78.68 -55.07
C GLN A 49 4.23 79.29 -54.22
N SER A 50 5.48 78.96 -54.59
CA SER A 50 6.66 79.39 -53.83
C SER A 50 6.69 80.92 -53.80
N SER A 51 6.35 81.49 -52.64
CA SER A 51 6.58 82.89 -52.37
C SER A 51 8.07 83.01 -52.09
N ASN A 52 8.79 83.61 -53.04
CA ASN A 52 10.25 83.75 -53.00
C ASN A 52 10.63 84.79 -51.94
N TYR A 53 10.57 84.39 -50.66
CA TYR A 53 10.94 85.20 -49.50
C TYR A 53 12.42 85.04 -49.09
N ASP A 54 13.26 84.44 -49.94
CA ASP A 54 14.68 84.16 -49.65
C ASP A 54 15.52 85.41 -49.33
N LYS A 55 15.06 86.58 -49.77
CA LYS A 55 15.71 87.88 -49.54
C LYS A 55 15.01 88.75 -48.50
N ASP A 56 13.90 88.29 -47.91
CA ASP A 56 13.22 89.02 -46.85
C ASP A 56 13.98 88.82 -45.53
N THR A 57 14.53 89.93 -45.01
CA THR A 57 15.28 89.97 -43.76
C THR A 57 14.46 89.42 -42.59
N GLY A 58 13.13 89.61 -42.62
CA GLY A 58 12.21 89.04 -41.64
C GLY A 58 12.14 87.51 -41.74
N MET A 59 11.95 86.97 -42.94
CA MET A 59 11.87 85.52 -43.18
C MET A 59 13.17 84.79 -42.84
N LYS A 60 14.33 85.39 -43.16
CA LYS A 60 15.64 84.85 -42.82
C LYS A 60 15.83 84.67 -41.30
N SER A 61 15.36 85.64 -40.52
CA SER A 61 15.43 85.57 -39.05
C SER A 61 14.53 84.47 -38.48
N VAL A 62 13.34 84.26 -39.05
CA VAL A 62 12.41 83.19 -38.65
C VAL A 62 12.96 81.82 -39.02
N MET A 63 13.57 81.69 -40.21
CA MET A 63 14.18 80.44 -40.66
C MET A 63 15.38 80.05 -39.80
N GLN A 64 16.25 81.01 -39.48
CA GLN A 64 17.38 80.77 -38.57
C GLN A 64 16.89 80.38 -37.17
N GLN A 65 15.84 81.04 -36.65
CA GLN A 65 15.24 80.67 -35.36
C GLN A 65 14.56 79.29 -35.38
N PHE A 66 14.02 78.86 -36.52
CA PHE A 66 13.48 77.52 -36.72
C PHE A 66 14.59 76.47 -36.76
N ASP A 67 15.68 76.72 -37.48
CA ASP A 67 16.85 75.83 -37.56
C ASP A 67 17.53 75.68 -36.19
N ASP A 68 17.69 76.78 -35.45
CA ASP A 68 18.24 76.76 -34.09
C ASP A 68 17.36 75.93 -33.15
N ARG A 69 16.04 76.16 -33.16
CA ARG A 69 15.08 75.37 -32.36
C ARG A 69 15.02 73.90 -32.79
N THR A 70 15.14 73.64 -34.08
CA THR A 70 15.07 72.27 -34.63
C THR A 70 16.33 71.50 -34.27
N SER A 71 17.50 72.12 -34.36
CA SER A 71 18.78 71.55 -33.92
C SER A 71 18.74 71.20 -32.42
N GLN A 72 18.24 72.11 -31.58
CA GLN A 72 18.08 71.85 -30.15
C GLN A 72 17.14 70.66 -29.86
N ARG A 73 16.01 70.56 -30.57
CA ARG A 73 15.09 69.41 -30.43
C ARG A 73 15.71 68.10 -30.91
N PHE A 74 16.55 68.14 -31.95
CA PHE A 74 17.25 66.95 -32.44
C PHE A 74 18.25 66.45 -31.41
N GLU A 75 19.03 67.33 -30.78
CA GLU A 75 19.94 66.95 -29.69
C GLU A 75 19.18 66.39 -28.48
N GLU A 76 18.10 67.05 -28.02
CA GLU A 76 17.25 66.55 -26.94
C GLU A 76 16.58 65.20 -27.28
N TYR A 77 16.23 64.97 -28.55
CA TYR A 77 15.70 63.69 -29.01
C TYR A 77 16.79 62.62 -29.00
N GLN A 78 18.00 62.91 -29.46
CA GLN A 78 19.14 61.99 -29.44
C GLN A 78 19.51 61.58 -28.01
N GLU A 79 19.58 62.54 -27.09
CA GLU A 79 19.86 62.26 -25.68
C GLU A 79 18.77 61.40 -25.03
N ARG A 80 17.49 61.74 -25.24
CA ARG A 80 16.37 60.87 -24.78
C ARG A 80 16.42 59.48 -25.40
N MET A 81 16.85 59.36 -26.66
CA MET A 81 16.96 58.07 -27.35
C MET A 81 18.10 57.22 -26.80
N LYS A 82 19.25 57.84 -26.50
CA LYS A 82 20.37 57.17 -25.80
C LYS A 82 19.93 56.67 -24.43
N GLU A 83 19.30 57.52 -23.62
CA GLU A 83 18.84 57.17 -22.28
C GLU A 83 17.82 56.01 -22.30
N LYS A 84 16.84 56.06 -23.22
CA LYS A 84 15.85 54.97 -23.39
C LYS A 84 16.51 53.67 -23.86
N ARG A 85 17.50 53.72 -24.76
CA ARG A 85 18.27 52.54 -25.18
C ARG A 85 19.04 51.93 -24.02
N GLN A 86 19.69 52.77 -23.21
CA GLN A 86 20.46 52.33 -22.06
C GLN A 86 19.58 51.67 -21.00
N LYS A 87 18.45 52.29 -20.64
CA LYS A 87 17.44 51.69 -19.73
C LYS A 87 16.94 50.34 -20.22
N ARG A 88 16.65 50.19 -21.52
CA ARG A 88 16.21 48.91 -22.10
C ARG A 88 17.30 47.84 -22.08
N LYS A 89 18.57 48.24 -22.23
CA LYS A 89 19.73 47.32 -22.17
C LYS A 89 19.94 46.83 -20.74
N GLU A 90 19.96 47.74 -19.76
CA GLU A 90 20.05 47.41 -18.33
C GLU A 90 18.88 46.52 -17.88
N GLN A 91 17.65 46.82 -18.29
CA GLN A 91 16.47 45.98 -17.98
C GLN A 91 16.64 44.56 -18.55
N ARG A 92 17.18 44.43 -19.76
CA ARG A 92 17.41 43.13 -20.40
C ARG A 92 18.49 42.35 -19.67
N ASP A 93 19.60 42.99 -19.34
CA ASP A 93 20.72 42.36 -18.63
C ASP A 93 20.29 41.91 -17.23
N LYS A 94 19.47 42.71 -16.54
CA LYS A 94 18.85 42.35 -15.24
C LYS A 94 17.93 41.14 -15.36
N ASN A 95 17.04 41.12 -16.36
CA ASN A 95 16.15 39.98 -16.61
C ASN A 95 16.93 38.70 -16.99
N VAL A 96 18.04 38.84 -17.73
CA VAL A 96 18.92 37.71 -18.08
C VAL A 96 19.61 37.16 -16.83
N GLN A 97 20.14 38.03 -15.96
CA GLN A 97 20.72 37.59 -14.68
C GLN A 97 19.70 36.86 -13.80
N GLU A 98 18.47 37.39 -13.67
CA GLU A 98 17.41 36.75 -12.90
C GLU A 98 17.07 35.36 -13.44
N ILE A 99 17.00 35.19 -14.76
CA ILE A 99 16.75 33.89 -15.39
C ILE A 99 17.90 32.91 -15.11
N ILE A 100 19.15 33.36 -15.16
CA ILE A 100 20.33 32.52 -14.89
C ILE A 100 20.34 32.07 -13.43
N GLU A 101 20.09 32.96 -12.47
CA GLU A 101 20.04 32.62 -11.05
C GLU A 101 18.92 31.63 -10.73
N LYS A 102 17.73 31.85 -11.30
CA LYS A 102 16.57 30.95 -11.14
C LYS A 102 16.85 29.56 -11.71
N ASP A 103 17.52 29.49 -12.87
CA ASP A 103 17.91 28.22 -13.49
C ASP A 103 18.98 27.47 -12.68
N LYS A 104 19.92 28.20 -12.06
CA LYS A 104 20.95 27.64 -11.17
C LYS A 104 20.32 27.05 -9.90
N MET A 105 19.34 27.73 -9.30
CA MET A 105 18.58 27.25 -8.16
C MET A 105 17.78 25.98 -8.49
N GLU A 106 17.02 25.98 -9.58
CA GLU A 106 16.25 24.81 -10.05
C GLU A 106 17.16 23.61 -10.37
N GLY A 107 18.31 23.85 -11.00
CA GLY A 107 19.30 22.81 -11.28
C GLY A 107 19.83 22.15 -10.00
N SER A 108 20.21 22.96 -9.00
CA SER A 108 20.75 22.46 -7.72
C SER A 108 19.74 21.68 -6.88
N PHE A 109 18.47 22.10 -6.87
CA PHE A 109 17.39 21.42 -6.15
C PHE A 109 17.12 20.05 -6.77
N ALA A 110 17.11 19.98 -8.10
CA ALA A 110 16.84 18.76 -8.82
C ALA A 110 18.03 17.76 -8.74
N GLU A 111 19.28 18.23 -8.68
CA GLU A 111 20.46 17.37 -8.43
C GLU A 111 20.44 16.78 -7.01
N LYS A 112 20.00 17.55 -6.01
CA LYS A 112 19.83 17.06 -4.63
C LYS A 112 18.77 15.96 -4.54
N ILE A 113 17.64 16.12 -5.24
CA ILE A 113 16.59 15.08 -5.29
C ILE A 113 17.12 13.81 -5.99
N GLU A 114 17.92 13.96 -7.05
CA GLU A 114 18.50 12.82 -7.79
C GLU A 114 19.55 12.06 -6.96
N LYS A 115 20.46 12.76 -6.28
CA LYS A 115 21.39 12.16 -5.31
C LYS A 115 20.65 11.48 -4.15
N GLY A 116 19.57 12.09 -3.66
CA GLY A 116 18.71 11.50 -2.63
C GLY A 116 18.04 10.20 -3.09
N CYS A 117 17.51 10.20 -4.32
CA CYS A 117 16.84 9.03 -4.89
C CYS A 117 17.83 7.89 -5.21
N LEU A 118 19.04 8.20 -5.70
CA LEU A 118 20.10 7.20 -5.92
C LEU A 118 20.59 6.58 -4.62
N ARG A 119 20.79 7.38 -3.56
CA ARG A 119 21.15 6.88 -2.22
C ARG A 119 20.06 5.99 -1.62
N CYS A 120 18.80 6.35 -1.80
CA CYS A 120 17.68 5.55 -1.31
C CYS A 120 17.56 4.21 -2.05
N GLY A 121 17.85 4.20 -3.36
CA GLY A 121 17.91 2.97 -4.16
C GLY A 121 19.03 2.00 -3.74
N CYS A 122 20.21 2.51 -3.35
CA CYS A 122 21.29 1.67 -2.84
C CYS A 122 21.05 1.12 -1.42
N GLY A 123 20.30 1.84 -0.57
CA GLY A 123 19.96 1.38 0.79
C GLY A 123 18.93 0.24 0.84
N LEU A 124 18.03 0.17 -0.15
CA LEU A 124 17.01 -0.88 -0.24
C LEU A 124 17.60 -2.27 -0.55
N GLY A 125 18.80 -2.35 -1.14
CA GLY A 125 19.50 -3.61 -1.39
C GLY A 125 19.94 -4.34 -0.11
N VAL A 126 20.12 -3.63 1.01
CA VAL A 126 20.63 -4.19 2.26
C VAL A 126 19.49 -4.68 3.18
N VAL A 127 18.34 -4.00 3.18
CA VAL A 127 17.19 -4.37 4.04
C VAL A 127 16.47 -5.64 3.54
N ALA A 128 16.51 -5.92 2.24
CA ALA A 128 15.92 -7.14 1.67
C ALA A 128 16.55 -8.44 2.22
N ALA A 129 17.85 -8.42 2.55
CA ALA A 129 18.54 -9.59 3.10
C ALA A 129 18.16 -9.88 4.56
N GLY A 130 17.87 -8.85 5.36
CA GLY A 130 17.53 -9.01 6.79
C GLY A 130 16.11 -9.55 7.03
N VAL A 131 15.14 -9.12 6.22
CA VAL A 131 13.74 -9.58 6.35
C VAL A 131 13.57 -10.99 5.76
N GLY A 132 14.37 -11.36 4.75
CA GLY A 132 14.29 -12.66 4.09
C GLY A 132 14.71 -13.87 4.93
N ILE A 133 15.54 -13.68 5.96
CA ILE A 133 16.08 -14.79 6.76
C ILE A 133 15.36 -14.94 8.11
N ILE A 134 14.95 -13.83 8.74
CA ILE A 134 14.28 -13.86 10.05
C ILE A 134 12.81 -14.30 9.92
N GLY A 135 12.13 -13.93 8.82
CA GLY A 135 10.73 -14.28 8.57
C GLY A 135 10.47 -15.79 8.55
N PRO A 136 11.19 -16.59 7.74
CA PRO A 136 10.94 -18.03 7.62
C PRO A 136 11.17 -18.82 8.91
N ILE A 137 12.18 -18.45 9.71
CA ILE A 137 12.52 -19.15 10.97
C ILE A 137 11.45 -18.90 12.04
N ALA A 138 10.98 -17.66 12.16
CA ALA A 138 9.93 -17.32 13.12
C ALA A 138 8.58 -17.97 12.76
N VAL A 139 8.24 -18.02 11.47
CA VAL A 139 7.01 -18.67 10.98
C VAL A 139 7.02 -20.17 11.29
N LYS A 140 8.14 -20.86 11.03
CA LYS A 140 8.27 -22.29 11.32
C LYS A 140 8.15 -22.61 12.82
N GLY A 141 8.67 -21.75 13.69
CA GLY A 141 8.51 -21.88 15.14
C GLY A 141 7.05 -21.73 15.59
N LEU A 142 6.33 -20.77 15.02
CA LEU A 142 4.92 -20.52 15.33
C LEU A 142 4.01 -21.65 14.82
N GLU A 143 4.28 -22.18 13.63
CA GLU A 143 3.55 -23.30 13.02
C GLU A 143 3.63 -24.56 13.88
N ASN A 144 4.84 -24.87 14.39
CA ASN A 144 5.03 -25.99 15.32
C ASN A 144 4.28 -25.79 16.65
N ALA A 145 4.24 -24.57 17.17
CA ALA A 145 3.49 -24.25 18.39
C ALA A 145 1.96 -24.38 18.17
N ALA A 146 1.46 -23.91 17.02
CA ALA A 146 0.05 -24.03 16.66
C ALA A 146 -0.40 -25.48 16.52
N LEU A 147 0.42 -26.34 15.90
CA LEU A 147 0.17 -27.77 15.80
C LEU A 147 0.12 -28.47 17.17
N LEU A 148 1.01 -28.08 18.10
CA LEU A 148 0.97 -28.60 19.47
C LEU A 148 -0.32 -28.21 20.21
N VAL A 149 -0.77 -26.97 20.07
CA VAL A 149 -2.04 -26.50 20.66
C VAL A 149 -3.23 -27.23 20.04
N ALA A 150 -3.21 -27.46 18.73
CA ALA A 150 -4.25 -28.22 18.04
C ALA A 150 -4.31 -29.68 18.52
N ALA A 151 -3.16 -30.34 18.64
CA ALA A 151 -3.08 -31.70 19.18
C ALA A 151 -3.59 -31.79 20.63
N GLN A 152 -3.24 -30.82 21.49
CA GLN A 152 -3.76 -30.74 22.85
C GLN A 152 -5.28 -30.59 22.89
N LYS A 153 -5.84 -29.71 22.05
CA LYS A 153 -7.30 -29.55 21.93
C LYS A 153 -7.98 -30.82 21.43
N GLY A 154 -7.36 -31.52 20.49
CA GLY A 154 -7.81 -32.84 20.03
C GLY A 154 -7.85 -33.85 21.17
N VAL A 155 -6.78 -33.95 21.96
CA VAL A 155 -6.69 -34.86 23.11
C VAL A 155 -7.75 -34.53 24.17
N GLU A 156 -7.93 -33.26 24.54
CA GLU A 156 -8.97 -32.84 25.50
C GLU A 156 -10.38 -33.25 25.04
N ALA A 157 -10.71 -32.98 23.78
CA ALA A 157 -12.01 -33.32 23.20
C ALA A 157 -12.22 -34.84 23.12
N GLY A 158 -11.16 -35.57 22.75
CA GLY A 158 -11.16 -37.02 22.69
C GLY A 158 -11.40 -37.68 24.04
N ILE A 159 -10.65 -37.27 25.07
CA ILE A 159 -10.83 -37.78 26.44
C ILE A 159 -12.24 -37.51 26.95
N ALA A 160 -12.74 -36.27 26.79
CA ALA A 160 -14.10 -35.92 27.22
C ALA A 160 -15.16 -36.78 26.52
N LYS A 161 -14.99 -37.04 25.21
CA LYS A 161 -15.89 -37.89 24.44
C LYS A 161 -15.81 -39.37 24.85
N ALA A 162 -14.62 -39.89 25.14
CA ALA A 162 -14.42 -41.25 25.62
C ALA A 162 -15.11 -41.46 26.98
N ILE A 163 -14.90 -40.56 27.94
CA ILE A 163 -15.54 -40.62 29.26
C ILE A 163 -17.06 -40.62 29.12
N LYS A 164 -17.59 -39.73 28.27
CA LYS A 164 -19.03 -39.65 28.01
C LYS A 164 -19.56 -40.97 27.40
N GLY A 165 -18.90 -41.48 26.36
CA GLY A 165 -19.32 -42.71 25.69
C GLY A 165 -19.27 -43.94 26.59
N LEU A 166 -18.28 -44.03 27.48
CA LEU A 166 -18.23 -45.09 28.49
C LEU A 166 -19.31 -44.93 29.55
N GLY A 167 -19.63 -43.70 29.96
CA GLY A 167 -20.69 -43.43 30.92
C GLY A 167 -22.09 -43.87 30.44
N GLU A 168 -22.29 -43.93 29.12
CA GLU A 168 -23.54 -44.41 28.50
C GLU A 168 -23.71 -45.94 28.57
N ILE A 169 -22.65 -46.69 28.93
CA ILE A 169 -22.69 -48.14 29.04
C ILE A 169 -23.25 -48.54 30.40
N TYR A 170 -24.50 -49.02 30.44
CA TYR A 170 -25.13 -49.66 31.60
C TYR A 170 -24.89 -48.99 32.96
N GLY A 171 -24.95 -47.65 33.04
CA GLY A 171 -24.79 -46.92 34.31
C GLY A 171 -23.35 -46.72 34.79
N LEU A 172 -22.35 -46.93 33.93
CA LEU A 172 -20.94 -46.57 34.19
C LEU A 172 -20.72 -45.08 34.47
N SER A 173 -21.70 -44.23 34.15
CA SER A 173 -21.75 -42.82 34.55
C SER A 173 -21.77 -42.62 36.06
N ALA A 174 -22.15 -43.62 36.85
CA ALA A 174 -22.13 -43.57 38.32
C ALA A 174 -20.70 -43.63 38.89
N LEU A 175 -19.70 -44.03 38.09
CA LEU A 175 -18.29 -43.96 38.50
C LEU A 175 -17.81 -42.51 38.52
N SER A 176 -17.01 -42.18 39.53
CA SER A 176 -16.49 -40.82 39.69
C SER A 176 -15.68 -40.35 38.47
N HIS A 177 -15.77 -39.06 38.14
CA HIS A 177 -14.92 -38.45 37.11
C HIS A 177 -13.42 -38.67 37.39
N SER A 178 -13.03 -38.70 38.66
CA SER A 178 -11.66 -39.01 39.10
C SER A 178 -11.22 -40.42 38.71
N TYR A 179 -12.12 -41.41 38.76
CA TYR A 179 -11.80 -42.78 38.36
C TYR A 179 -11.43 -42.84 36.87
N TRP A 180 -12.25 -42.21 36.03
CA TRP A 180 -12.01 -42.16 34.59
C TRP A 180 -10.80 -41.31 34.22
N ALA A 181 -10.53 -40.22 34.95
CA ALA A 181 -9.37 -39.36 34.72
C ALA A 181 -8.03 -40.08 34.97
N VAL A 182 -8.00 -41.07 35.87
CA VAL A 182 -6.80 -41.88 36.13
C VAL A 182 -6.62 -42.96 35.05
N LYS A 183 -7.72 -43.52 34.55
CA LYS A 183 -7.69 -44.64 33.59
C LYS A 183 -7.59 -44.19 32.13
N ILE A 184 -8.12 -43.01 31.77
CA ILE A 184 -8.14 -42.48 30.41
C ILE A 184 -7.17 -41.30 30.29
N ASN A 185 -6.29 -41.35 29.31
CA ASN A 185 -5.27 -40.34 29.06
C ASN A 185 -5.11 -40.10 27.56
N GLY A 186 -4.22 -39.17 27.20
CA GLY A 186 -4.01 -38.75 25.81
C GLY A 186 -3.50 -39.80 24.85
N THR A 187 -3.07 -40.98 25.34
CA THR A 187 -2.55 -42.06 24.49
C THR A 187 -3.50 -43.25 24.36
N ASN A 188 -4.55 -43.34 25.19
CA ASN A 188 -5.38 -44.55 25.24
C ASN A 188 -6.86 -44.31 24.90
N PHE A 189 -7.35 -43.07 24.93
CA PHE A 189 -8.78 -42.76 24.75
C PHE A 189 -9.35 -43.18 23.39
N PHE A 190 -8.49 -43.26 22.37
CA PHE A 190 -8.84 -43.62 21.00
C PHE A 190 -8.51 -45.07 20.67
N GLU A 191 -7.88 -45.82 21.58
CA GLU A 191 -7.49 -47.21 21.37
C GLU A 191 -8.65 -48.13 21.81
N PRO A 192 -9.35 -48.80 20.88
CA PRO A 192 -10.52 -49.63 21.22
C PRO A 192 -10.18 -50.72 22.23
N ASN A 193 -9.04 -51.39 22.04
CA ASN A 193 -8.59 -52.46 22.93
C ASN A 193 -8.31 -51.97 24.35
N ARG A 194 -7.84 -50.73 24.52
CA ARG A 194 -7.57 -50.15 25.85
C ARG A 194 -8.87 -49.86 26.58
N LEU A 195 -9.83 -49.21 25.93
CA LEU A 195 -11.12 -48.96 26.56
C LEU A 195 -11.87 -50.24 26.88
N VAL A 196 -11.79 -51.25 26.00
CA VAL A 196 -12.33 -52.60 26.27
C VAL A 196 -11.68 -53.20 27.52
N THR A 197 -10.36 -53.14 27.64
CA THR A 197 -9.65 -53.66 28.80
C THR A 197 -10.08 -52.94 30.08
N ILE A 198 -10.19 -51.61 30.05
CA ILE A 198 -10.63 -50.81 31.21
C ILE A 198 -12.05 -51.19 31.64
N VAL A 199 -12.98 -51.36 30.68
CA VAL A 199 -14.37 -51.75 30.99
C VAL A 199 -14.44 -53.18 31.53
N ASN A 200 -13.62 -54.10 30.99
CA ASN A 200 -13.52 -55.46 31.49
C ASN A 200 -12.92 -55.52 32.91
N GLU A 201 -11.94 -54.67 33.23
CA GLU A 201 -11.44 -54.53 34.61
C GLU A 201 -12.55 -54.10 35.57
N VAL A 202 -13.40 -53.14 35.16
CA VAL A 202 -14.56 -52.73 35.96
C VAL A 202 -15.57 -53.86 36.14
N TYR A 203 -15.78 -54.67 35.10
CA TYR A 203 -16.61 -55.88 35.21
C TYR A 203 -16.04 -56.89 36.21
N LEU A 204 -14.73 -57.15 36.19
CA LEU A 204 -14.10 -58.07 37.16
C LEU A 204 -14.23 -57.56 38.60
N MET A 205 -14.16 -56.24 38.82
CA MET A 205 -14.40 -55.64 40.14
C MET A 205 -15.81 -55.91 40.70
N CYS A 206 -16.80 -56.16 39.83
CA CYS A 206 -18.15 -56.55 40.26
C CYS A 206 -18.20 -57.94 40.92
N GLU A 207 -17.28 -58.83 40.55
CA GLU A 207 -17.20 -60.19 41.10
C GLU A 207 -16.47 -60.18 42.47
N ASP A 208 -15.41 -59.39 42.57
CA ASP A 208 -14.49 -59.39 43.73
C ASP A 208 -14.97 -58.53 44.92
N ILE A 209 -15.76 -57.46 44.69
CA ILE A 209 -16.09 -56.47 45.71
C ILE A 209 -17.58 -56.50 46.05
N GLN A 210 -17.92 -56.90 47.27
CA GLN A 210 -19.32 -56.99 47.72
C GLN A 210 -20.07 -55.64 47.67
N ALA A 211 -19.37 -54.53 47.96
CA ALA A 211 -19.94 -53.17 47.85
C ALA A 211 -20.13 -52.71 46.38
N ALA A 212 -19.38 -53.27 45.42
CA ALA A 212 -19.51 -52.91 44.01
C ALA A 212 -20.77 -53.53 43.37
N LYS A 213 -21.29 -54.64 43.93
CA LYS A 213 -22.50 -55.32 43.45
C LYS A 213 -23.74 -54.43 43.44
N GLU A 214 -23.81 -53.44 44.34
CA GLU A 214 -24.92 -52.48 44.39
C GLU A 214 -24.80 -51.34 43.36
N THR A 215 -23.69 -51.23 42.63
CA THR A 215 -23.58 -50.24 41.55
C THR A 215 -24.52 -50.62 40.40
N HIS A 216 -25.09 -49.61 39.75
CA HIS A 216 -25.98 -49.78 38.60
C HIS A 216 -25.36 -50.65 37.50
N PHE A 217 -24.04 -50.50 37.28
CA PHE A 217 -23.30 -51.31 36.32
C PHE A 217 -23.23 -52.78 36.73
N CYS A 218 -22.78 -53.11 37.94
CA CYS A 218 -22.65 -54.50 38.38
C CYS A 218 -24.01 -55.21 38.49
N SER A 219 -25.06 -54.51 38.92
CA SER A 219 -26.44 -55.03 38.91
C SER A 219 -26.91 -55.36 37.48
N ALA A 220 -26.64 -54.48 36.52
CA ALA A 220 -26.96 -54.74 35.11
C ALA A 220 -26.16 -55.94 34.55
N MET A 221 -24.88 -56.05 34.89
CA MET A 221 -24.04 -57.19 34.47
C MET A 221 -24.51 -58.52 35.07
N GLY A 222 -24.93 -58.52 36.34
CA GLY A 222 -25.55 -59.68 36.98
C GLY A 222 -26.80 -60.15 36.24
N SER A 223 -27.71 -59.23 35.90
CA SER A 223 -28.92 -59.56 35.14
C SER A 223 -28.64 -60.13 33.74
N LEU A 224 -27.58 -59.66 33.07
CA LEU A 224 -27.14 -60.19 31.77
C LEU A 224 -26.58 -61.62 31.90
N SER A 225 -25.89 -61.92 33.00
CA SER A 225 -25.31 -63.25 33.24
C SER A 225 -26.35 -64.33 33.60
N GLU A 226 -27.46 -63.94 34.25
CA GLU A 226 -28.58 -64.84 34.56
C GLU A 226 -29.33 -65.27 33.29
N GLN A 227 -29.31 -64.43 32.25
CA GLN A 227 -29.82 -64.75 30.93
C GLN A 227 -28.78 -65.66 30.22
N SER A 228 -28.89 -66.98 30.42
CA SER A 228 -27.87 -68.02 30.15
C SER A 228 -27.20 -68.06 28.76
N THR A 229 -27.61 -67.19 27.83
CA THR A 229 -27.10 -67.09 26.45
C THR A 229 -26.16 -65.91 26.21
N VAL A 230 -26.00 -64.96 27.14
CA VAL A 230 -25.22 -63.73 26.92
C VAL A 230 -24.06 -63.63 27.92
N LEU A 231 -22.82 -63.62 27.41
CA LEU A 231 -21.66 -63.23 28.22
C LEU A 231 -21.63 -61.69 28.34
N PRO A 232 -21.68 -61.11 29.54
CA PRO A 232 -21.69 -59.64 29.71
C PRO A 232 -20.53 -58.94 28.99
N VAL A 233 -19.33 -59.57 29.01
CA VAL A 233 -18.13 -59.11 28.30
C VAL A 233 -18.35 -58.98 26.78
N LYS A 234 -19.11 -59.88 26.15
CA LYS A 234 -19.43 -59.81 24.71
C LYS A 234 -20.33 -58.62 24.36
N THR A 235 -21.09 -58.11 25.33
CA THR A 235 -21.99 -56.97 25.16
C THR A 235 -21.30 -55.64 25.41
N ILE A 236 -20.50 -55.54 26.48
CA ILE A 236 -19.84 -54.27 26.87
C ILE A 236 -18.60 -53.97 26.02
N SER A 237 -17.88 -54.99 25.54
CA SER A 237 -16.68 -54.81 24.71
C SER A 237 -16.95 -54.02 23.41
N PRO A 238 -17.94 -54.35 22.57
CA PRO A 238 -18.21 -53.57 21.36
C PRO A 238 -18.68 -52.14 21.67
N MET A 239 -19.37 -51.92 22.78
CA MET A 239 -19.78 -50.57 23.21
C MET A 239 -18.57 -49.73 23.62
N ALA A 240 -17.64 -50.30 24.39
CA ALA A 240 -16.39 -49.64 24.77
C ALA A 240 -15.49 -49.34 23.56
N ALA A 241 -15.41 -50.28 22.61
CA ALA A 241 -14.72 -50.07 21.34
C ALA A 241 -15.37 -48.96 20.50
N GLY A 242 -16.71 -48.89 20.48
CA GLY A 242 -17.47 -47.82 19.84
C GLY A 242 -17.18 -46.46 20.47
N ALA A 243 -17.13 -46.38 21.80
CA ALA A 243 -16.77 -45.17 22.53
C ALA A 243 -15.36 -44.67 22.16
N ALA A 244 -14.37 -45.56 22.04
CA ALA A 244 -13.02 -45.21 21.57
C ALA A 244 -13.04 -44.68 20.12
N GLY A 245 -13.82 -45.30 19.24
CA GLY A 245 -13.97 -44.86 17.86
C GLY A 245 -14.53 -43.45 17.74
N GLU A 246 -15.61 -43.16 18.48
CA GLU A 246 -16.22 -41.83 18.54
C GLU A 246 -15.32 -40.79 19.21
N ALA A 247 -14.56 -41.19 20.22
CA ALA A 247 -13.57 -40.35 20.87
C ALA A 247 -12.41 -39.98 19.92
N GLY A 248 -11.90 -40.94 19.14
CA GLY A 248 -10.90 -40.70 18.11
C GLY A 248 -11.40 -39.76 17.00
N LYS A 249 -12.66 -39.88 16.58
CA LYS A 249 -13.28 -38.95 15.64
C LYS A 249 -13.39 -37.54 16.22
N ALA A 250 -13.86 -37.41 17.46
CA ALA A 250 -14.00 -36.12 18.14
C ALA A 250 -12.64 -35.41 18.29
N ALA A 251 -11.58 -36.17 18.62
CA ALA A 251 -10.23 -35.62 18.70
C ALA A 251 -9.76 -35.04 17.35
N LYS A 252 -9.91 -35.79 16.25
CA LYS A 252 -9.54 -35.32 14.91
C LYS A 252 -10.34 -34.10 14.47
N ILE A 253 -11.64 -34.06 14.78
CA ILE A 253 -12.50 -32.90 14.46
C ILE A 253 -12.03 -31.66 15.22
N ALA A 254 -11.74 -31.79 16.52
CA ALA A 254 -11.29 -30.67 17.35
C ALA A 254 -9.89 -30.18 16.94
N GLU A 255 -8.97 -31.08 16.59
CA GLU A 255 -7.65 -30.75 16.06
C GLU A 255 -7.77 -29.96 14.73
N ALA A 256 -8.56 -30.47 13.78
CA ALA A 256 -8.80 -29.82 12.49
C ALA A 256 -9.43 -28.43 12.64
N ALA A 257 -10.45 -28.30 13.50
CA ALA A 257 -11.09 -27.02 13.78
C ALA A 257 -10.11 -25.98 14.34
N GLN A 258 -9.16 -26.40 15.19
CA GLN A 258 -8.15 -25.51 15.74
C GLN A 258 -7.15 -25.07 14.67
N ILE A 259 -6.73 -25.97 13.78
CA ILE A 259 -5.85 -25.66 12.64
C ILE A 259 -6.54 -24.66 11.70
N ASP A 260 -7.81 -24.87 11.37
CA ASP A 260 -8.58 -23.97 10.51
C ASP A 260 -8.71 -22.57 11.11
N LEU A 261 -8.91 -22.48 12.44
CA LEU A 261 -8.98 -21.20 13.14
C LEU A 261 -7.65 -20.44 13.08
N VAL A 262 -6.52 -21.14 13.24
CA VAL A 262 -5.18 -20.55 13.09
C VAL A 262 -4.94 -20.09 11.65
N ASN A 263 -5.33 -20.89 10.66
CA ASN A 263 -5.20 -20.54 9.24
C ASN A 263 -6.08 -19.34 8.84
N ALA A 264 -7.30 -19.26 9.39
CA ALA A 264 -8.17 -18.11 9.17
C ALA A 264 -7.58 -16.83 9.79
N ALA A 265 -6.98 -16.92 10.98
CA ALA A 265 -6.31 -15.79 11.61
C ALA A 265 -5.06 -15.35 10.83
N SER A 266 -4.27 -16.31 10.31
CA SER A 266 -3.07 -16.01 9.53
C SER A 266 -3.39 -15.35 8.18
N TYR A 267 -4.48 -15.75 7.52
CA TYR A 267 -4.94 -15.14 6.27
C TYR A 267 -5.19 -13.63 6.39
N ASN A 268 -5.81 -13.19 7.49
CA ASN A 268 -6.02 -11.76 7.76
C ASN A 268 -4.70 -10.99 7.91
N SER A 269 -3.71 -11.59 8.56
CA SER A 269 -2.38 -10.99 8.70
C SER A 269 -1.63 -10.92 7.37
N TYR A 270 -1.77 -11.95 6.52
CA TYR A 270 -1.18 -11.99 5.18
C TYR A 270 -1.77 -10.89 4.29
N ILE A 271 -3.09 -10.69 4.33
CA ILE A 271 -3.76 -9.60 3.61
C ILE A 271 -3.20 -8.23 4.05
N ALA A 272 -3.00 -8.01 5.34
CA ALA A 272 -2.45 -6.76 5.84
C ALA A 272 -1.02 -6.51 5.33
N ILE A 273 -0.18 -7.54 5.32
CA ILE A 273 1.18 -7.49 4.77
C ILE A 273 1.13 -7.24 3.26
N ALA A 274 0.26 -7.93 2.52
CA ALA A 274 0.10 -7.76 1.08
C ALA A 274 -0.26 -6.31 0.71
N TYR A 275 -1.20 -5.68 1.43
CA TYR A 275 -1.54 -4.26 1.20
C TYR A 275 -0.38 -3.32 1.49
N SER A 276 0.44 -3.60 2.51
CA SER A 276 1.65 -2.82 2.81
C SER A 276 2.66 -2.90 1.65
N VAL A 277 2.92 -4.11 1.14
CA VAL A 277 3.82 -4.34 0.01
C VAL A 277 3.31 -3.66 -1.26
N ILE A 278 2.01 -3.81 -1.58
CA ILE A 278 1.37 -3.14 -2.72
C ILE A 278 1.49 -1.62 -2.59
N SER A 279 1.31 -1.06 -1.39
CA SER A 279 1.44 0.38 -1.14
C SER A 279 2.87 0.88 -1.42
N ILE A 280 3.89 0.13 -0.99
CA ILE A 280 5.30 0.46 -1.26
C ILE A 280 5.59 0.40 -2.77
N LEU A 281 5.09 -0.63 -3.47
CA LEU A 281 5.26 -0.75 -4.92
C LEU A 281 4.64 0.42 -5.68
N ILE A 282 3.44 0.87 -5.28
CA ILE A 282 2.78 2.03 -5.88
C ILE A 282 3.63 3.31 -5.69
N ILE A 283 4.16 3.54 -4.48
CA ILE A 283 5.02 4.70 -4.19
C ILE A 283 6.28 4.67 -5.07
N LEU A 284 6.94 3.52 -5.21
CA LEU A 284 8.11 3.36 -6.07
C LEU A 284 7.77 3.64 -7.54
N LEU A 285 6.62 3.16 -8.02
CA LEU A 285 6.14 3.42 -9.39
C LEU A 285 5.95 4.92 -9.64
N PHE A 286 5.31 5.64 -8.70
CA PHE A 286 5.17 7.10 -8.79
C PHE A 286 6.52 7.82 -8.81
N MET A 287 7.46 7.43 -7.96
CA MET A 287 8.82 8.01 -7.95
C MET A 287 9.52 7.81 -9.30
N ILE A 288 9.38 6.63 -9.92
CA ILE A 288 9.92 6.35 -11.26
C ILE A 288 9.25 7.22 -12.32
N ILE A 289 7.92 7.36 -12.30
CA ILE A 289 7.19 8.20 -13.27
C ILE A 289 7.64 9.67 -13.15
N ILE A 290 7.68 10.22 -11.93
CA ILE A 290 8.13 11.60 -11.69
C ILE A 290 9.57 11.77 -12.17
N TYR A 291 10.45 10.82 -11.85
CA TYR A 291 11.84 10.81 -12.31
C TYR A 291 11.94 10.84 -13.84
N LEU A 292 11.17 10.01 -14.55
CA LEU A 292 11.15 9.98 -16.01
C LEU A 292 10.67 11.31 -16.61
N ILE A 293 9.63 11.93 -16.03
CA ILE A 293 9.12 13.24 -16.46
C ILE A 293 10.19 14.33 -16.29
N LEU A 294 10.82 14.39 -15.11
CA LEU A 294 11.88 15.37 -14.82
C LEU A 294 13.07 15.18 -15.77
N ARG A 295 13.50 13.94 -15.99
CA ARG A 295 14.58 13.59 -16.93
C ARG A 295 14.24 14.02 -18.35
N TYR A 296 13.01 13.77 -18.81
CA TYR A 296 12.54 14.18 -20.13
C TYR A 296 12.56 15.72 -20.29
N ARG A 297 12.06 16.46 -19.28
CA ARG A 297 12.06 17.93 -19.30
C ARG A 297 13.48 18.51 -19.37
N ARG A 298 14.44 17.95 -18.62
CA ARG A 298 15.84 18.38 -18.68
C ARG A 298 16.45 18.17 -20.07
N LYS A 299 16.25 16.99 -20.66
CA LYS A 299 16.76 16.69 -22.02
C LYS A 299 16.20 17.67 -23.05
N LYS A 300 14.90 17.99 -22.98
CA LYS A 300 14.28 18.99 -23.86
C LYS A 300 14.85 20.40 -23.66
N LYS A 301 15.08 20.82 -22.41
CA LYS A 301 15.69 22.14 -22.08
C LYS A 301 17.11 22.25 -22.64
N MET A 302 17.92 21.22 -22.49
CA MET A 302 19.29 21.18 -23.02
C MET A 302 19.32 21.26 -24.55
N ASN A 303 18.45 20.50 -25.23
CA ASN A 303 18.35 20.56 -26.70
C ASN A 303 17.94 21.95 -27.20
N LYS A 304 16.99 22.61 -26.52
CA LYS A 304 16.61 24.00 -26.86
C LYS A 304 17.76 24.97 -26.65
N LYS A 305 18.49 24.87 -25.53
CA LYS A 305 19.68 25.71 -25.27
C LYS A 305 20.69 25.57 -26.41
N LEU A 306 21.02 24.34 -26.81
CA LEU A 306 21.95 24.07 -27.90
C LEU A 306 21.53 24.74 -29.22
N GLN A 307 20.22 24.75 -29.54
CA GLN A 307 19.70 25.42 -30.72
C GLN A 307 19.86 26.95 -30.64
N TYR A 308 19.54 27.57 -29.49
CA TYR A 308 19.72 29.01 -29.31
C TYR A 308 21.19 29.43 -29.34
N THR A 309 22.10 28.64 -28.76
CA THR A 309 23.54 28.94 -28.80
C THR A 309 24.07 28.92 -30.24
N LYS A 310 23.58 28.00 -31.07
CA LYS A 310 23.94 27.95 -32.51
C LYS A 310 23.47 29.19 -33.27
N LEU A 311 22.25 29.67 -33.00
CA LEU A 311 21.69 30.86 -33.64
C LEU A 311 22.37 32.17 -33.20
N LEU A 312 22.91 32.22 -31.98
CA LEU A 312 23.59 33.41 -31.43
C LEU A 312 25.04 33.57 -31.91
N ASN A 313 25.66 32.48 -32.38
CA ASN A 313 27.04 32.48 -32.89
C ASN A 313 27.10 32.58 -34.43
N GLN A 314 25.95 32.75 -35.09
CA GLN A 314 25.81 33.13 -36.49
C GLN A 314 25.64 34.65 -36.59
#